data_AF-A0A8J4V3C8-F1
#
_entry.id   AF-A0A8J4V3C8-F1
#
_cell.length_a   1.000
_cell.length_b   1.000
_cell.length_c   1.000
_cell.angle_alpha   90.00
_cell.angle_beta   90.00
_cell.angle_gamma   90.00
#
_symmetry.space_group_name_H-M   'P 1'
#
loop_
_entity.id
_entity.type
_entity.pdbx_description
1 polymer ?
#
loop_
_entity_poly.entity_id
_entity_poly.type
_entity_poly.pdbx_seq_one_letter_code
_entity_poly.pdbx_strand_id
1 'polypeptide(L)'
;MGSFGALVNDSMNKVLPIAMKERRSDGEELSVTTLVSGTIERLSGIGNVGYDDDDDDDDDDDERGCQALDVYVYVGSYVVPAFGVRGNGARLALVGRGRDMANAKLRKPLEKLRPLSVTELLLSNDGDQILEGCVTNFFVVCRKVPSSQ
;
A
#
# COMPACT_ATOMS: atom_id res chain seq x y z
N MET A 1 18.35 -9.66 17.19
CA MET A 1 18.19 -8.29 16.62
C MET A 1 16.83 -8.22 15.91
N GLY A 2 16.09 -7.10 15.94
CA GLY A 2 14.62 -7.10 15.75
C GLY A 2 14.09 -7.47 14.35
N SER A 3 12.89 -8.06 14.32
CA SER A 3 12.15 -8.45 13.11
C SER A 3 11.97 -7.30 12.09
N PHE A 4 11.55 -7.61 10.86
CA PHE A 4 11.23 -6.60 9.84
C PHE A 4 10.31 -5.47 10.36
N GLY A 5 9.36 -5.81 11.23
CA GLY A 5 8.51 -4.83 11.90
C GLY A 5 9.30 -3.84 12.76
N ALA A 6 10.35 -4.29 13.45
CA ALA A 6 11.22 -3.45 14.24
C ALA A 6 12.04 -2.47 13.37
N LEU A 7 12.59 -2.89 12.23
CA LEU A 7 13.34 -2.02 11.31
C LEU A 7 12.50 -0.86 10.77
N VAL A 8 11.26 -1.18 10.36
CA VAL A 8 10.31 -0.16 9.89
C VAL A 8 9.93 0.76 11.05
N ASN A 9 9.64 0.21 12.22
CA ASN A 9 9.25 0.98 13.40
C ASN A 9 10.36 1.93 13.86
N ASP A 10 11.62 1.49 13.88
CA ASP A 10 12.77 2.29 14.24
C ASP A 10 13.01 3.45 13.26
N SER A 11 12.87 3.16 11.95
CA SER A 11 12.98 4.18 10.91
C SER A 11 11.85 5.22 11.03
N MET A 12 10.62 4.75 11.27
CA MET A 12 9.46 5.61 11.48
C MET A 12 9.59 6.49 12.72
N ASN A 13 10.06 5.94 13.85
CA ASN A 13 10.25 6.67 15.10
C ASN A 13 11.27 7.81 14.94
N LYS A 14 12.25 7.67 14.04
CA LYS A 14 13.23 8.73 13.74
C LYS A 14 12.66 9.82 12.85
N VAL A 15 11.90 9.46 11.82
CA VAL A 15 11.45 10.42 10.78
C VAL A 15 10.16 11.14 11.16
N LEU A 16 9.23 10.47 11.85
CA LEU A 16 7.90 11.00 12.16
C LEU A 16 7.94 12.30 12.99
N PRO A 17 8.76 12.44 14.05
CA PRO A 17 8.83 13.69 14.82
C PRO A 17 9.30 14.88 13.98
N ILE A 18 10.22 14.64 13.03
CA ILE A 18 10.74 15.67 12.12
C ILE A 18 9.63 16.12 11.17
N ALA A 19 8.95 15.18 10.54
CA ALA A 19 7.85 15.46 9.63
C ALA A 19 6.68 16.18 10.31
N MET A 20 6.36 15.83 11.57
CA MET A 20 5.32 16.51 12.35
C MET A 20 5.69 17.96 12.67
N LYS A 21 6.98 18.26 12.88
CA LYS A 21 7.48 19.62 13.12
C LYS A 21 7.50 20.47 11.84
N GLU A 22 7.72 19.86 10.69
CA GLU A 22 7.76 20.53 9.39
C GLU A 22 6.38 20.76 8.76
N ARG A 23 5.32 20.17 9.30
CA ARG A 23 3.95 20.32 8.82
C ARG A 23 3.57 21.82 8.80
N ARG A 24 3.28 22.33 7.60
CA ARG A 24 3.23 23.78 7.34
C ARG A 24 1.87 24.43 7.59
N SER A 25 0.78 23.67 7.68
CA SER A 25 -0.58 24.23 7.73
C SER A 25 -1.63 23.30 8.36
N ASP A 26 -2.69 23.91 8.90
CA ASP A 26 -3.93 23.22 9.27
C ASP A 26 -4.63 22.73 8.00
N GLY A 27 -4.80 21.42 7.85
CA GLY A 27 -5.51 20.78 6.72
C GLY A 27 -4.63 19.96 5.77
N GLU A 28 -3.30 20.02 5.86
CA GLU A 28 -2.39 19.08 5.20
C GLU A 28 -2.25 17.82 6.06
N GLU A 29 -2.40 16.62 5.51
CA GLU A 29 -2.05 15.34 6.17
C GLU A 29 -0.61 14.93 5.85
N LEU A 30 -0.06 13.96 6.58
CA LEU A 30 1.23 13.36 6.24
C LEU A 30 1.00 12.10 5.39
N SER A 31 1.61 12.05 4.22
CA SER A 31 1.81 10.81 3.47
C SER A 31 3.10 10.14 3.91
N VAL A 32 3.02 8.86 4.23
CA VAL A 32 4.18 8.02 4.56
C VAL A 32 4.27 6.91 3.52
N THR A 33 5.39 6.83 2.84
CA THR A 33 5.68 5.75 1.88
C THR A 33 6.94 5.01 2.31
N THR A 34 6.80 3.72 2.58
CA THR A 34 7.92 2.84 2.87
C THR A 34 8.22 1.98 1.64
N LEU A 35 9.44 2.08 1.13
CA LEU A 35 10.00 1.19 0.12
C LEU A 35 10.94 0.21 0.80
N VAL A 36 10.75 -1.07 0.53
CA VAL A 36 11.64 -2.13 1.00
C VAL A 36 12.30 -2.72 -0.24
N SER A 37 13.62 -2.76 -0.24
CA SER A 37 14.43 -3.34 -1.32
C SER A 37 15.31 -4.42 -0.74
N GLY A 38 15.60 -5.47 -1.52
CA GLY A 38 16.51 -6.53 -1.11
C GLY A 38 17.11 -7.19 -2.33
N THR A 39 18.35 -7.64 -2.21
CA THR A 39 19.03 -8.35 -3.30
C THR A 39 18.84 -9.85 -3.13
N ILE A 40 18.44 -10.54 -4.21
CA ILE A 40 18.22 -12.00 -4.21
C ILE A 40 19.47 -12.76 -3.73
N GLU A 41 20.68 -12.29 -4.07
CA GLU A 41 21.95 -12.88 -3.62
C GLU A 41 22.14 -12.82 -2.09
N ARG A 42 21.67 -11.74 -1.45
CA ARG A 42 21.70 -11.59 0.01
C ARG A 42 20.57 -12.38 0.68
N LEU A 43 19.46 -12.58 -0.04
CA LEU A 43 18.32 -13.39 0.39
C LEU A 43 18.58 -14.90 0.27
N SER A 44 19.36 -15.35 -0.73
CA SER A 44 19.68 -16.77 -0.95
C SER A 44 20.67 -17.34 0.06
N GLY A 45 21.50 -16.50 0.70
CA GLY A 45 22.42 -16.92 1.76
C GLY A 45 21.74 -17.28 3.09
N ILE A 46 20.44 -17.04 3.21
CA ILE A 46 19.62 -17.35 4.39
C ILE A 46 18.98 -18.76 4.25
N GLY A 47 18.88 -19.32 3.05
CA GLY A 47 18.14 -20.55 2.76
C GLY A 47 18.95 -21.85 2.69
N ASN A 48 20.12 -21.94 3.34
CA ASN A 48 20.93 -23.17 3.28
C ASN A 48 21.52 -23.54 4.66
N VAL A 49 20.64 -23.71 5.65
CA VAL A 49 20.94 -24.51 6.84
C VAL A 49 20.22 -25.84 6.64
N GLY A 50 21.01 -26.91 6.48
CA GLY A 50 20.49 -28.26 6.35
C GLY A 50 19.72 -28.64 7.61
N TYR A 51 18.67 -29.44 7.41
CA TYR A 51 18.08 -30.25 8.46
C TYR A 51 19.16 -31.20 8.98
N ASP A 52 19.86 -30.83 10.04
CA ASP A 52 20.56 -31.78 10.90
C ASP A 52 19.95 -31.60 12.29
N ASP A 53 19.33 -32.68 12.77
CA ASP A 53 18.88 -32.89 14.15
C ASP A 53 19.97 -32.46 15.14
N ASP A 54 19.65 -31.55 16.05
CA ASP A 54 19.88 -31.68 17.48
C ASP A 54 19.42 -30.38 18.19
N ASP A 55 18.77 -30.57 19.34
CA ASP A 55 18.20 -29.56 20.23
C ASP A 55 19.12 -28.34 20.49
N ASP A 56 18.56 -27.12 20.38
CA ASP A 56 18.65 -26.03 21.38
C ASP A 56 18.15 -24.69 20.79
N ASP A 57 17.08 -24.15 21.41
CA ASP A 57 16.67 -22.74 21.55
C ASP A 57 16.79 -21.72 20.39
N ASP A 58 15.61 -21.37 19.85
CA ASP A 58 15.04 -20.04 19.55
C ASP A 58 15.95 -18.81 19.26
N ASP A 59 15.59 -18.07 18.19
CA ASP A 59 15.84 -16.64 17.85
C ASP A 59 16.83 -16.24 16.71
N ASP A 60 17.62 -17.14 16.13
CA ASP A 60 18.69 -16.72 15.18
C ASP A 60 18.32 -16.65 13.67
N ASP A 61 17.22 -17.26 13.23
CA ASP A 61 16.83 -17.26 11.81
C ASP A 61 16.22 -15.92 11.34
N ASP A 62 15.55 -15.18 12.23
CA ASP A 62 15.01 -13.84 11.96
C ASP A 62 16.12 -12.77 11.84
N GLU A 63 17.28 -13.04 12.43
CA GLU A 63 18.42 -12.12 12.49
C GLU A 63 19.17 -12.04 11.14
N ARG A 64 19.20 -13.14 10.38
CA ARG A 64 19.87 -13.19 9.06
C ARG A 64 19.01 -12.60 7.94
N GLY A 65 17.69 -12.76 8.01
CA GLY A 65 16.73 -12.21 7.03
C GLY A 65 16.77 -10.68 6.90
N CYS A 66 17.01 -10.01 8.02
CA CYS A 66 16.96 -8.54 8.12
C CYS A 66 18.17 -7.82 7.50
N GLN A 67 19.35 -8.46 7.43
CA GLN A 67 20.55 -7.84 6.85
C GLN A 67 20.52 -7.75 5.31
N ALA A 68 19.58 -8.46 4.66
CA ALA A 68 19.43 -8.48 3.22
C ALA A 68 18.50 -7.39 2.66
N LEU A 69 17.86 -6.60 3.55
CA LEU A 69 16.80 -5.65 3.20
C LEU A 69 17.21 -4.21 3.55
N ASP A 70 17.08 -3.32 2.57
CA ASP A 70 17.15 -1.87 2.75
C ASP A 70 15.73 -1.30 2.87
N VAL A 71 15.51 -0.46 3.90
CA VAL A 71 14.23 0.23 4.12
C VAL A 71 14.40 1.72 3.90
N TYR A 72 13.64 2.26 2.97
CA TYR A 72 13.58 3.69 2.68
C TYR A 72 12.21 4.22 3.10
N VAL A 73 12.19 5.23 3.95
CA VAL A 73 10.95 5.90 4.39
C VAL A 73 10.93 7.31 3.81
N TYR A 74 9.90 7.61 3.03
CA TYR A 74 9.60 8.95 2.56
C TYR A 74 8.37 9.49 3.29
N VAL A 75 8.48 10.69 3.86
CA VAL A 75 7.37 11.40 4.49
C VAL A 75 7.22 12.75 3.83
N GLY A 76 6.01 13.10 3.41
CA GLY A 76 5.72 14.39 2.81
C GLY A 76 4.29 14.84 3.08
N SER A 77 4.05 16.14 2.97
CA SER A 77 2.70 16.72 3.05
C SER A 77 1.80 16.15 1.93
N TYR A 78 0.59 15.79 2.31
CA TYR A 78 -0.49 15.36 1.44
C TYR A 78 -1.70 16.24 1.68
N VAL A 79 -2.08 17.00 0.65
CA VAL A 79 -3.32 17.78 0.71
C VAL A 79 -4.46 16.84 0.39
N VAL A 80 -5.31 16.55 1.38
CA VAL A 80 -6.50 15.73 1.17
C VAL A 80 -7.41 16.46 0.19
N PRO A 81 -7.74 15.89 -0.97
CA PRO A 81 -8.65 16.55 -1.88
C PRO A 81 -10.03 16.60 -1.22
N ALA A 82 -10.66 17.78 -1.19
CA ALA A 82 -11.94 18.00 -0.53
C ALA A 82 -13.10 17.35 -1.31
N PHE A 83 -13.29 16.03 -1.18
CA PHE A 83 -14.40 15.32 -1.80
C PHE A 83 -15.69 15.40 -0.97
N GLY A 84 -16.85 15.31 -1.63
CA GLY A 84 -18.14 15.19 -0.94
C GLY A 84 -18.89 16.51 -0.68
N VAL A 85 -18.35 17.65 -1.10
CA VAL A 85 -19.10 18.92 -1.16
C VAL A 85 -20.01 18.92 -2.39
N ARG A 86 -21.18 19.57 -2.31
CA ARG A 86 -22.16 19.65 -3.42
C ARG A 86 -21.46 20.13 -4.69
N GLY A 87 -21.44 19.28 -5.73
CA GLY A 87 -20.81 19.57 -7.02
C GLY A 87 -19.36 19.09 -7.18
N ASN A 88 -18.73 18.56 -6.12
CA ASN A 88 -17.36 18.03 -6.15
C ASN A 88 -17.31 16.51 -5.85
N GLY A 89 -18.24 15.77 -6.43
CA GLY A 89 -18.24 14.30 -6.34
C GLY A 89 -17.08 13.69 -7.13
N ALA A 90 -16.64 12.50 -6.71
CA ALA A 90 -15.68 11.72 -7.50
C ALA A 90 -16.28 11.42 -8.88
N ARG A 91 -15.46 11.61 -9.93
CA ARG A 91 -15.77 11.24 -11.31
C ARG A 91 -15.03 9.94 -11.59
N LEU A 92 -15.77 8.90 -11.91
CA LEU A 92 -15.25 7.54 -12.00
C LEU A 92 -15.27 7.08 -13.45
N ALA A 93 -14.24 6.35 -13.87
CA ALA A 93 -14.26 5.59 -15.13
C ALA A 93 -13.87 4.13 -14.89
N LEU A 94 -14.51 3.23 -15.62
CA LEU A 94 -14.25 1.80 -15.51
C LEU A 94 -13.13 1.38 -16.48
N VAL A 95 -12.17 0.58 -16.01
CA VAL A 95 -11.09 0.02 -16.83
C VAL A 95 -11.12 -1.50 -16.71
N GLY A 96 -11.16 -2.18 -17.86
CA GLY A 96 -11.45 -3.63 -17.92
C GLY A 96 -10.78 -4.37 -19.08
N ARG A 97 -9.48 -4.60 -18.98
CA ARG A 97 -8.90 -5.83 -19.53
C ARG A 97 -8.48 -6.69 -18.35
N GLY A 98 -9.07 -7.88 -18.25
CA GLY A 98 -8.85 -8.86 -17.19
C GLY A 98 -7.40 -8.96 -16.78
N ARG A 99 -7.15 -8.83 -15.47
CA ARG A 99 -5.84 -9.07 -14.88
C ARG A 99 -5.76 -10.57 -14.54
N ASP A 100 -4.70 -11.24 -14.96
CA ASP A 100 -4.44 -12.65 -14.60
C ASP A 100 -4.11 -12.83 -13.11
N MET A 101 -3.65 -11.77 -12.43
CA MET A 101 -3.32 -11.81 -11.00
C MET A 101 -3.54 -10.43 -10.37
N ALA A 102 -4.09 -10.42 -9.15
CA ALA A 102 -4.09 -9.27 -8.25
C ALA A 102 -2.67 -9.00 -7.74
N ASN A 103 -1.75 -8.66 -8.65
CA ASN A 103 -0.35 -8.53 -8.31
C ASN A 103 -0.09 -7.19 -7.61
N ALA A 104 0.61 -7.27 -6.49
CA ALA A 104 0.90 -6.18 -5.58
C ALA A 104 1.33 -4.89 -6.31
N LYS A 105 0.57 -3.81 -6.07
CA LYS A 105 0.97 -2.40 -6.28
C LYS A 105 1.48 -1.97 -7.68
N LEU A 106 1.12 -2.64 -8.78
CA LEU A 106 1.34 -2.13 -10.15
C LEU A 106 0.30 -1.06 -10.57
N ARG A 107 0.14 -0.02 -9.74
CA ARG A 107 -0.95 0.99 -9.87
C ARG A 107 -0.59 2.15 -10.83
N LYS A 108 0.69 2.54 -10.88
CA LYS A 108 1.16 3.72 -11.64
C LYS A 108 0.90 3.68 -13.16
N PRO A 109 1.03 2.53 -13.86
CA PRO A 109 0.77 2.50 -15.31
C PRO A 109 -0.71 2.71 -15.65
N LEU A 110 -1.62 2.21 -14.82
CA LEU A 110 -3.06 2.35 -15.01
C LEU A 110 -3.54 3.79 -14.74
N GLU A 111 -2.96 4.47 -13.75
CA GLU A 111 -3.28 5.87 -13.49
C GLU A 111 -2.97 6.78 -14.70
N LYS A 112 -1.95 6.45 -15.50
CA LYS A 112 -1.64 7.18 -16.75
C LYS A 112 -2.75 7.10 -17.81
N LEU A 113 -3.60 6.09 -17.73
CA LEU A 113 -4.75 5.93 -18.63
C LEU A 113 -5.97 6.70 -18.15
N ARG A 114 -5.93 7.32 -16.96
CA ARG A 114 -7.05 8.07 -16.39
C ARG A 114 -7.33 9.31 -17.25
N PRO A 115 -8.55 9.46 -17.80
CA PRO A 115 -8.95 10.70 -18.47
C PRO A 115 -8.83 11.89 -17.52
N LEU A 116 -8.45 13.07 -18.02
CA LEU A 116 -8.25 14.27 -17.20
C LEU A 116 -9.51 14.74 -16.44
N SER A 117 -10.70 14.36 -16.93
CA SER A 117 -11.99 14.65 -16.29
C SER A 117 -12.37 13.65 -15.20
N VAL A 118 -11.61 12.56 -15.02
CA VAL A 118 -11.89 11.49 -14.08
C VAL A 118 -10.98 11.63 -12.87
N THR A 119 -11.53 11.46 -11.68
CA THR A 119 -10.77 11.55 -10.42
C THR A 119 -10.25 10.18 -9.97
N GLU A 120 -10.93 9.08 -10.32
CA GLU A 120 -10.52 7.72 -9.94
C GLU A 120 -10.92 6.70 -11.00
N LEU A 121 -10.10 5.65 -11.17
CA LEU A 121 -10.38 4.53 -12.06
C LEU A 121 -10.91 3.35 -11.24
N LEU A 122 -12.07 2.84 -11.61
CA LEU A 122 -12.57 1.57 -11.10
C LEU A 122 -12.04 0.43 -11.95
N LEU A 123 -11.53 -0.59 -11.29
CA LEU A 123 -10.97 -1.77 -11.92
C LEU A 123 -12.05 -2.83 -12.04
N SER A 124 -12.12 -3.44 -13.22
CA SER A 124 -12.96 -4.58 -13.52
C SER A 124 -12.15 -5.62 -14.30
N ASN A 125 -12.53 -6.89 -14.19
CA ASN A 125 -11.93 -7.95 -15.00
C ASN A 125 -12.65 -8.11 -16.35
N ASP A 126 -13.97 -8.04 -16.34
CA ASP A 126 -14.87 -8.40 -17.44
C ASP A 126 -15.78 -7.23 -17.88
N GLY A 127 -15.79 -6.12 -17.16
CA GLY A 127 -16.70 -5.00 -17.35
C GLY A 127 -18.01 -5.12 -16.56
N ASP A 128 -18.32 -6.32 -16.05
CA ASP A 128 -19.55 -6.63 -15.32
C ASP A 128 -19.35 -6.57 -13.80
N GLN A 129 -18.16 -6.93 -13.33
CA GLN A 129 -17.82 -6.96 -11.91
C GLN A 129 -16.81 -5.89 -11.56
N ILE A 130 -17.19 -5.00 -10.65
CA ILE A 130 -16.31 -3.98 -10.10
C ILE A 130 -15.52 -4.61 -8.94
N LEU A 131 -14.20 -4.43 -8.94
CA LEU A 131 -13.30 -5.01 -7.96
C LEU A 131 -12.92 -3.99 -6.88
N GLU A 132 -12.19 -2.96 -7.30
CA GLU A 132 -11.58 -1.94 -6.44
C GLU A 132 -11.30 -0.69 -7.29
N GLY A 133 -10.89 0.41 -6.67
CA GLY A 133 -10.28 1.54 -7.37
C GLY A 133 -8.79 1.31 -7.65
N CYS A 134 -8.19 2.16 -8.49
CA CYS A 134 -6.77 2.03 -8.83
C CYS A 134 -5.87 2.27 -7.61
N VAL A 135 -6.24 3.22 -6.75
CA VAL A 135 -5.54 3.53 -5.49
C VAL A 135 -6.46 3.55 -4.26
N THR A 136 -7.75 3.23 -4.43
CA THR A 136 -8.78 3.28 -3.37
C THR A 136 -9.61 2.01 -3.30
N ASN A 137 -10.17 1.71 -2.13
CA ASN A 137 -11.32 0.81 -2.03
C ASN A 137 -12.63 1.61 -2.14
N PHE A 138 -13.75 0.96 -2.45
CA PHE A 138 -15.07 1.60 -2.47
C PHE A 138 -16.12 0.72 -1.82
N PHE A 139 -17.22 1.36 -1.42
CA PHE A 139 -18.39 0.69 -0.86
C PHE A 139 -19.63 1.25 -1.55
N VAL A 140 -20.62 0.38 -1.78
CA VAL A 140 -21.91 0.77 -2.35
C VAL A 140 -22.95 0.71 -1.24
N VAL A 141 -23.64 1.82 -1.02
CA VAL A 141 -24.76 1.89 -0.08
C VAL A 141 -26.06 1.85 -0.88
N CYS A 142 -26.78 0.75 -0.80
CA CYS A 142 -28.07 0.57 -1.47
C CYS A 142 -29.21 0.92 -0.52
N ARG A 143 -30.19 1.70 -0.99
CA ARG A 143 -31.45 1.87 -0.25
C ARG A 143 -32.23 0.55 -0.33
N LYS A 144 -32.56 -0.02 0.83
CA LYS A 144 -33.46 -1.18 0.88
C LYS A 144 -34.85 -0.75 0.40
N VAL A 145 -35.32 -1.35 -0.69
CA VAL A 145 -36.72 -1.24 -1.10
C VAL A 145 -37.52 -2.21 -0.22
N PRO A 146 -38.59 -1.76 0.47
CA PRO A 146 -39.47 -2.67 1.18
C PRO A 146 -40.04 -3.67 0.17
N SER A 147 -39.93 -4.96 0.45
CA SER A 147 -40.66 -5.98 -0.30
C SER A 147 -42.14 -5.76 -0.09
N SER A 148 -42.89 -5.46 -1.15
CA SER A 148 -44.34 -5.51 -1.15
C SER A 148 -44.77 -6.92 -0.74
N GLN A 149 -45.58 -7.02 0.32
CA GLN A 149 -46.27 -8.27 0.69
C GLN A 149 -47.37 -8.57 -0.30
#